data_AF-A0A9C7UM92-F1
#
_entry.id   AF-A0A9C7UM92-F1
#
_cell.length_a   1.000
_cell.length_b   1.000
_cell.length_c   1.000
_cell.angle_alpha   90.00
_cell.angle_beta   90.00
_cell.angle_gamma   90.00
#
_symmetry.space_group_name_H-M   'P 1'
#
loop_
_entity.id
_entity.type
_entity.pdbx_description
1 polymer ?
#
loop_
_entity_poly.entity_id
_entity_poly.type
_entity_poly.pdbx_seq_one_letter_code
_entity_poly.pdbx_strand_id
1 'polypeptide(L)'
;MLARFFQSRVCHSFAVGPHRCLSSTKLVTPLPINRRKLLYRSKQTGFLELDLILGGWAEENLPKLSEIEVQEYEKLIHSEVPDLYSWLSGQQKPPEQVDGNIFRRIRESVLNGTVNKSKRND
;
A
#
# COMPACT_ATOMS: atom_id res chain seq x y z
N MET A 1 41.21 -54.44 12.60
CA MET A 1 39.73 -54.47 12.51
C MET A 1 39.23 -53.22 13.26
N LEU A 2 39.11 -52.09 12.56
CA LEU A 2 37.84 -51.39 12.24
C LEU A 2 37.13 -50.83 13.49
N ALA A 3 37.39 -49.58 13.88
CA ALA A 3 36.80 -48.32 13.39
C ALA A 3 35.37 -48.04 13.92
N ARG A 4 35.19 -46.82 14.50
CA ARG A 4 34.00 -45.92 14.47
C ARG A 4 33.80 -45.20 15.82
N PHE A 5 33.32 -43.96 15.92
CA PHE A 5 33.24 -42.78 15.05
C PHE A 5 32.58 -41.69 15.92
N PHE A 6 32.95 -40.43 15.71
CA PHE A 6 32.18 -39.22 16.02
C PHE A 6 32.09 -38.72 17.47
N GLN A 7 33.01 -37.81 17.77
CA GLN A 7 33.05 -36.94 18.92
C GLN A 7 32.15 -35.72 18.67
N SER A 8 31.01 -35.63 19.36
CA SER A 8 30.21 -34.40 19.40
C SER A 8 30.72 -33.50 20.53
N ARG A 9 31.52 -32.50 20.18
CA ARG A 9 31.76 -31.31 21.01
C ARG A 9 30.90 -30.19 20.46
N VAL A 10 29.73 -29.97 21.04
CA VAL A 10 28.96 -28.74 20.83
C VAL A 10 29.34 -27.77 21.93
N CYS A 11 30.19 -26.81 21.61
CA CYS A 11 30.21 -25.47 22.19
C CYS A 11 31.16 -24.60 21.38
N HIS A 12 30.60 -23.73 20.53
CA HIS A 12 31.19 -22.43 20.31
C HIS A 12 30.10 -21.39 20.04
N SER A 13 30.02 -20.46 20.98
CA SER A 13 29.49 -19.10 20.90
C SER A 13 29.24 -18.60 19.47
N PHE A 14 27.98 -18.30 19.15
CA PHE A 14 27.65 -17.29 18.16
C PHE A 14 26.91 -16.17 18.89
N ALA A 15 27.59 -15.03 18.96
CA ALA A 15 27.01 -13.78 19.40
C ALA A 15 25.84 -13.41 18.47
N VAL A 16 24.61 -13.44 18.99
CA VAL A 16 23.47 -12.76 18.38
C VAL A 16 23.20 -11.55 19.26
N GLY A 17 23.39 -10.36 18.68
CA GLY A 17 23.37 -9.07 19.37
C GLY A 17 22.03 -8.71 20.03
N PRO A 18 21.92 -7.50 20.62
CA PRO A 18 20.75 -7.09 21.36
C PRO A 18 19.52 -7.20 20.45
N HIS A 19 18.54 -7.95 20.94
CA HIS A 19 17.23 -8.13 20.34
C HIS A 19 16.71 -6.79 19.84
N ARG A 20 16.76 -6.58 18.52
CA ARG A 20 16.10 -5.45 17.89
C ARG A 20 14.60 -5.74 17.95
N CYS A 21 13.95 -5.29 19.01
CA CYS A 21 12.51 -5.11 19.02
C CYS A 21 12.18 -4.07 17.93
N LEU A 22 11.90 -4.52 16.71
CA LEU A 22 11.34 -3.66 15.68
C LEU A 22 9.87 -3.39 16.01
N SER A 23 9.69 -2.34 16.80
CA SER A 23 8.86 -1.17 16.49
C SER A 23 7.52 -1.42 15.77
N SER A 24 6.46 -1.18 16.53
CA SER A 24 5.15 -0.70 16.06
C SER A 24 4.35 -1.67 15.17
N THR A 25 3.83 -2.73 15.78
CA THR A 25 2.50 -3.23 15.38
C THR A 25 1.50 -2.08 15.55
N LYS A 26 1.24 -1.33 14.46
CA LYS A 26 0.03 -0.50 14.38
C LYS A 26 -1.12 -1.41 14.79
N LEU A 27 -1.90 -1.00 15.79
CA LEU A 27 -3.14 -1.68 16.13
C LEU A 27 -4.00 -1.70 14.86
N VAL A 28 -4.02 -2.82 14.14
CA VAL A 28 -4.82 -2.98 12.93
C VAL A 28 -6.25 -3.19 13.41
N THR A 29 -6.95 -2.10 13.70
CA THR A 29 -8.41 -2.17 13.70
C THR A 29 -8.81 -2.61 12.29
N PRO A 30 -9.51 -3.74 12.16
CA PRO A 30 -9.90 -4.25 10.86
C PRO A 30 -10.77 -3.21 10.16
N LEU A 31 -10.29 -2.65 9.04
CA LEU A 31 -11.12 -1.81 8.18
C LEU A 31 -12.44 -2.56 7.87
N PRO A 32 -13.57 -1.85 7.78
CA PRO A 32 -14.83 -2.46 7.36
C PRO A 32 -14.64 -3.11 5.98
N ILE A 33 -15.39 -4.18 5.73
CA ILE A 33 -15.21 -5.06 4.55
C ILE A 33 -15.20 -4.26 3.25
N ASN A 34 -16.05 -3.24 3.12
CA ASN A 34 -16.14 -2.37 1.94
C ASN A 34 -14.82 -1.63 1.68
N ARG A 35 -14.26 -0.98 2.71
CA ARG A 35 -12.98 -0.26 2.60
C ARG A 35 -11.80 -1.21 2.30
N ARG A 36 -11.83 -2.43 2.82
CA ARG A 36 -10.82 -3.46 2.50
C ARG A 36 -10.86 -3.90 1.04
N LYS A 37 -12.06 -4.10 0.48
CA LYS A 37 -12.23 -4.43 -0.94
C LYS A 37 -11.69 -3.31 -1.83
N LEU A 38 -11.98 -2.06 -1.49
CA LEU A 38 -11.46 -0.89 -2.20
C LEU A 38 -9.94 -0.79 -2.13
N LEU A 39 -9.35 -1.00 -0.95
CA LEU A 39 -7.90 -1.03 -0.78
C LEU A 39 -7.25 -2.15 -1.63
N TYR A 40 -7.83 -3.34 -1.62
CA TYR A 40 -7.33 -4.46 -2.43
C TYR A 40 -7.36 -4.12 -3.92
N ARG A 41 -8.50 -3.60 -4.41
CA ARG A 41 -8.65 -3.20 -5.81
C ARG A 41 -7.67 -2.11 -6.21
N SER A 42 -7.32 -1.20 -5.27
CA SER A 42 -6.36 -0.11 -5.50
C SER A 42 -4.94 -0.59 -5.73
N LYS A 43 -4.63 -1.84 -5.36
CA LYS A 43 -3.30 -2.46 -5.46
C LYS A 43 -3.23 -3.54 -6.54
N GLN A 44 -4.36 -3.82 -7.20
CA GLN A 44 -4.53 -4.97 -8.10
C GLN A 44 -5.13 -4.49 -9.42
N THR A 45 -4.81 -3.26 -9.84
CA THR A 45 -5.28 -2.71 -11.13
C THR A 45 -4.51 -3.29 -12.31
N GLY A 46 -3.32 -3.87 -12.06
CA GLY A 46 -2.45 -4.44 -13.10
C GLY A 46 -1.52 -3.39 -13.73
N PHE A 47 -1.51 -2.16 -13.21
CA PHE A 47 -0.64 -1.08 -13.65
C PHE A 47 0.16 -0.55 -12.45
N LEU A 48 1.45 -0.89 -12.42
CA LEU A 48 2.31 -0.76 -11.25
C LEU A 48 2.36 0.68 -10.70
N GLU A 49 2.52 1.67 -11.57
CA GLU A 49 2.59 3.08 -11.18
C GLU A 49 1.30 3.54 -10.51
N LEU A 50 0.15 3.14 -11.04
CA LEU A 50 -1.14 3.47 -10.43
C LEU A 50 -1.36 2.69 -9.13
N ASP A 51 -0.93 1.43 -9.05
CA ASP A 51 -1.00 0.64 -7.82
C ASP A 51 -0.18 1.26 -6.69
N LEU A 52 1.00 1.82 -7.00
CA LEU A 52 1.82 2.56 -6.04
C LEU A 52 1.14 3.85 -5.61
N ILE A 53 0.56 4.60 -6.56
CA ILE A 53 -0.13 5.85 -6.29
C ILE A 53 -1.39 5.62 -5.43
N LEU A 54 -2.31 4.79 -5.90
CA LEU A 54 -3.57 4.56 -5.22
C LEU A 54 -3.37 3.76 -3.94
N GLY A 55 -2.49 2.75 -3.95
CA GLY A 55 -2.22 1.90 -2.79
C GLY A 55 -1.72 2.69 -1.59
N GLY A 56 -0.69 3.52 -1.76
CA GLY A 56 -0.14 4.34 -0.69
C GLY A 56 -1.15 5.37 -0.16
N TRP A 57 -1.84 6.05 -1.07
CA TRP A 57 -2.86 7.03 -0.68
C TRP A 57 -4.03 6.39 0.06
N ALA A 58 -4.51 5.24 -0.41
CA ALA A 58 -5.66 4.54 0.16
C ALA A 58 -5.37 4.02 1.57
N GLU A 59 -4.17 3.50 1.85
CA GLU A 59 -3.79 3.05 3.20
C GLU A 59 -3.88 4.16 4.25
N GLU A 60 -3.51 5.39 3.88
CA GLU A 60 -3.44 6.51 4.80
C GLU A 60 -4.78 7.27 4.93
N ASN A 61 -5.59 7.28 3.87
CA ASN A 61 -6.79 8.10 3.77
C ASN A 61 -8.09 7.30 3.97
N LEU A 62 -8.23 6.07 3.45
CA LEU A 62 -9.46 5.26 3.60
C LEU A 62 -10.01 5.14 5.04
N PRO A 63 -9.19 4.96 6.10
CA PRO A 63 -9.71 4.93 7.47
C PRO A 63 -10.27 6.27 7.97
N LYS A 64 -9.90 7.39 7.33
CA LYS A 64 -10.29 8.75 7.71
C LYS A 64 -11.44 9.30 6.85
N LEU A 65 -11.78 8.63 5.75
CA LEU A 65 -12.84 9.07 4.85
C LEU A 65 -14.23 8.81 5.44
N SER A 66 -15.10 9.80 5.24
CA SER A 66 -16.55 9.68 5.45
C SER A 66 -17.18 8.69 4.46
N GLU A 67 -18.39 8.23 4.74
CA GLU A 67 -19.06 7.25 3.86
C GLU A 67 -19.33 7.81 2.45
N ILE A 68 -19.64 9.10 2.34
CA ILE A 68 -19.86 9.79 1.06
C ILE A 68 -18.56 9.79 0.24
N GLU A 69 -17.44 10.14 0.86
CA GLU A 69 -16.12 10.12 0.23
C GLU A 69 -15.69 8.71 -0.18
N VAL A 70 -16.06 7.68 0.60
CA VAL A 70 -15.80 6.29 0.24
C VAL A 70 -16.58 5.88 -1.02
N GLN A 71 -17.83 6.32 -1.16
CA GLN A 71 -18.63 6.09 -2.37
C GLN A 71 -18.06 6.84 -3.58
N GLU A 72 -17.57 8.06 -3.41
CA GLU A 72 -16.86 8.78 -4.46
C GLU A 72 -15.59 8.05 -4.89
N TYR A 73 -14.79 7.59 -3.93
CA TYR A 73 -13.60 6.79 -4.20
C TYR A 73 -13.92 5.48 -4.92
N GLU A 74 -15.03 4.83 -4.53
CA GLU A 74 -15.51 3.62 -5.19
C GLU A 74 -15.85 3.88 -6.66
N LYS A 75 -16.54 4.96 -7.00
CA LYS A 75 -16.82 5.32 -8.40
C LYS A 75 -15.54 5.59 -9.18
N LEU A 76 -14.57 6.28 -8.55
CA LEU A 76 -13.28 6.58 -9.15
C LEU A 76 -12.53 5.30 -9.55
N ILE A 77 -12.38 4.34 -8.65
CA ILE A 77 -11.63 3.10 -8.89
C ILE A 77 -12.34 2.11 -9.81
N HIS A 78 -13.63 2.31 -10.07
CA HIS A 78 -14.37 1.57 -11.08
C HIS A 78 -14.18 2.12 -12.50
N SER A 79 -13.53 3.27 -12.65
CA SER A 79 -13.21 3.84 -13.97
C SER A 79 -12.10 3.03 -14.66
N GLU A 80 -11.99 3.21 -15.98
CA GLU A 80 -10.95 2.56 -16.79
C GLU A 80 -9.54 2.97 -16.31
N VAL A 81 -8.68 1.96 -16.09
CA VAL A 81 -7.32 2.13 -15.54
C VAL A 81 -6.45 3.10 -16.37
N PRO A 82 -6.41 3.02 -17.72
CA PRO A 82 -5.58 3.93 -18.52
C PRO A 82 -6.02 5.39 -18.42
N ASP A 83 -7.33 5.62 -18.36
CA ASP A 83 -7.91 6.96 -18.25
C ASP A 83 -7.64 7.55 -16.88
N LEU A 84 -7.82 6.75 -15.81
CA LEU A 84 -7.54 7.17 -14.45
C LEU A 84 -6.08 7.62 -14.27
N TYR A 85 -5.14 6.86 -14.83
CA TYR A 85 -3.73 7.26 -14.81
C TYR A 85 -3.48 8.54 -15.63
N SER A 86 -4.09 8.67 -16.81
CA SER A 86 -3.96 9.86 -17.65
C SER A 86 -4.47 11.13 -16.94
N TRP A 87 -5.55 11.02 -16.17
CA TRP A 87 -6.09 12.15 -15.40
C TRP A 87 -5.21 12.50 -14.19
N LEU A 88 -4.73 11.49 -13.46
CA LEU A 88 -3.88 11.70 -12.27
C LEU A 88 -2.50 12.26 -12.63
N SER A 89 -1.92 11.80 -13.75
CA SER A 89 -0.66 12.32 -14.29
C SER A 89 -0.80 13.68 -14.96
N GLY A 90 -2.03 14.14 -15.21
CA GLY A 90 -2.32 15.41 -15.88
C GLY A 90 -2.13 15.39 -17.40
N GLN A 91 -2.00 14.20 -18.00
CA GLN A 91 -1.95 14.03 -19.45
C GLN A 91 -3.30 14.36 -20.13
N GLN A 92 -4.40 14.08 -19.43
CA GLN A 92 -5.76 14.38 -19.88
C GLN A 92 -6.55 15.13 -18.81
N LYS A 93 -7.55 15.91 -19.23
CA LYS A 93 -8.50 16.53 -18.30
C LYS A 93 -9.52 15.48 -17.82
N PRO A 94 -9.80 15.38 -16.52
CA PRO A 94 -10.86 14.52 -16.02
C PRO A 94 -12.22 15.02 -16.53
N PRO A 95 -13.15 14.11 -16.84
CA PRO A 95 -14.54 14.48 -17.08
C PRO A 95 -15.18 14.98 -15.77
N GLU A 96 -16.19 15.85 -15.89
CA GLU A 96 -16.85 16.49 -14.73
C GLU A 96 -17.46 15.47 -13.74
N GLN A 97 -17.83 14.29 -14.24
CA GLN A 97 -18.34 13.18 -13.44
C GLN A 97 -17.29 12.58 -12.48
N VAL A 98 -16.00 12.76 -12.77
CA VAL A 98 -14.87 12.18 -12.02
C VAL A 98 -14.13 13.25 -11.21
N ASP A 99 -14.27 14.54 -11.56
CA ASP A 99 -13.64 15.67 -10.88
C ASP A 99 -14.31 16.01 -9.52
N GLY A 100 -14.36 15.01 -8.64
CA GLY A 100 -14.87 15.13 -7.28
C GLY A 100 -13.81 15.56 -6.27
N ASN A 101 -14.24 15.74 -5.01
CA ASN A 101 -13.35 16.11 -3.90
C ASN A 101 -12.19 15.12 -3.75
N ILE A 102 -12.51 13.82 -3.79
CA ILE A 102 -11.52 12.75 -3.63
C ILE A 102 -10.50 12.71 -4.76
N PHE A 103 -10.92 12.89 -6.01
CA PHE A 103 -10.00 12.97 -7.14
C PHE A 103 -8.97 14.09 -6.93
N ARG A 104 -9.43 15.28 -6.53
CA ARG A 104 -8.57 16.42 -6.25
C ARG A 104 -7.57 16.14 -5.12
N ARG A 105 -7.99 15.47 -4.05
CA ARG A 105 -7.12 15.09 -2.92
C ARG A 105 -6.06 14.07 -3.32
N ILE A 106 -6.40 13.10 -4.18
CA ILE A 106 -5.42 12.15 -4.71
C ILE A 106 -4.41 12.89 -5.59
N ARG A 107 -4.89 13.72 -6.52
CA ARG A 107 -4.04 14.50 -7.43
C ARG A 107 -3.09 15.42 -6.66
N GLU A 108 -3.59 16.12 -5.64
CA GLU A 108 -2.76 16.94 -4.76
C GLU A 108 -1.67 16.11 -4.06
N SER A 109 -2.01 14.91 -3.58
CA SER A 109 -1.04 14.01 -2.94
C SER A 109 0.05 13.54 -3.91
N VAL A 110 -0.32 13.28 -5.17
CA VAL A 110 0.63 12.93 -6.25
C VAL A 110 1.56 14.10 -6.54
N LEU A 111 1.03 15.31 -6.69
CA LEU A 111 1.83 16.52 -6.93
C LEU A 111 2.77 16.85 -5.78
N ASN A 112 2.33 16.60 -4.53
CA ASN A 112 3.14 16.78 -3.33
C ASN A 112 4.19 15.66 -3.13
N GLY A 113 4.20 14.63 -3.98
CA GLY A 113 5.17 13.54 -3.94
C GLY A 113 5.08 12.63 -2.70
N THR A 114 3.98 12.69 -1.94
CA THR A 114 3.85 11.97 -0.66
C THR A 114 3.66 10.47 -0.82
N VAL A 115 3.24 10.05 -2.01
CA VAL A 115 2.74 8.70 -2.29
C VAL A 115 3.85 7.70 -2.63
N ASN A 116 5.05 8.18 -2.96
CA ASN A 116 6.18 7.35 -3.41
C ASN A 116 6.98 6.67 -2.27
N LYS A 117 6.37 6.50 -1.08
CA LYS A 117 7.00 5.85 0.08
C LYS A 117 6.97 4.33 -0.10
N SER A 118 7.66 3.83 -1.13
CA SER A 118 7.81 2.39 -1.31
C SER A 118 8.56 1.82 -0.10
N LYS A 119 7.87 0.99 0.67
CA LYS A 119 8.49 0.02 1.57
C LYS A 119 9.32 -0.96 0.73
N ARG A 120 10.58 -0.61 0.46
CA ARG A 120 11.64 -1.60 0.31
C ARG A 120 11.94 -2.13 1.72
N ASN A 121 11.16 -3.11 2.16
CA ASN A 121 11.59 -3.98 3.25
C ASN A 121 12.20 -5.20 2.56
N ASP A 122 13.53 -5.22 2.52
CA ASP A 122 14.36 -6.44 2.39
C ASP A 122 14.13 -7.35 3.61
#